data_AF-X0UTP9-F1
#
_entry.id   AF-X0UTP9-F1
#
_cell.length_a   1.000
_cell.length_b   1.000
_cell.length_c   1.000
_cell.angle_alpha   90.00
_cell.angle_beta   90.00
_cell.angle_gamma   90.00
#
_symmetry.space_group_name_H-M   'P 1'
#
loop_
_entity.id
_entity.type
_entity.pdbx_description
1 polymer ?
#
loop_
_entity_poly.entity_id
_entity_poly.type
_entity_poly.pdbx_seq_one_letter_code
_entity_poly.pdbx_strand_id
1 'polypeptide(L)'
;MEITWLGHSCFRIRGKEATLLTDPYDGSIGYSLGKPKANIVTSSHSHPGHGFTSGVGGAPRIVHGPGEYEVSGVFITGIGTFHDAEKGRERGGNTIYLIEMEDMTLCHLGDLGHPLSSEQVEETSGVEVLLVPVGGLSTIDASQAAET
;
A
#
# COMPACT_ATOMS: atom_id res chain seq x y z
N MET A 1 2.17 -16.84 -6.77
CA MET A 1 2.35 -15.62 -5.95
C MET A 1 2.31 -15.97 -4.47
N GLU A 2 3.16 -15.35 -3.65
CA GLU A 2 3.18 -15.46 -2.18
C GLU A 2 3.02 -14.06 -1.55
N ILE A 3 2.14 -13.94 -0.55
CA ILE A 3 1.94 -12.69 0.21
C ILE A 3 2.36 -12.95 1.66
N THR A 4 3.33 -12.19 2.16
CA THR A 4 3.78 -12.24 3.56
C THR A 4 3.48 -10.92 4.24
N TRP A 5 2.72 -10.95 5.34
CA TRP A 5 2.62 -9.80 6.23
C TRP A 5 3.89 -9.66 7.07
N LEU A 6 4.54 -8.50 7.00
CA LEU A 6 5.76 -8.21 7.75
C LEU A 6 5.50 -7.31 8.97
N GLY A 7 4.24 -7.02 9.29
CA GLY A 7 3.86 -6.12 10.37
C GLY A 7 3.37 -4.77 9.84
N HIS A 8 2.56 -4.07 10.64
CA HIS A 8 1.94 -2.79 10.28
C HIS A 8 1.29 -2.84 8.87
N SER A 9 1.52 -1.82 8.02
CA SER A 9 1.03 -1.78 6.63
C SER A 9 2.03 -2.37 5.61
N CYS A 10 3.03 -3.14 6.07
CA CYS A 10 4.08 -3.69 5.22
C CYS A 10 3.82 -5.14 4.82
N PHE A 11 3.64 -5.36 3.52
CA PHE A 11 3.46 -6.67 2.91
C PHE A 11 4.51 -6.91 1.85
N ARG A 12 5.05 -8.13 1.83
CA ARG A 12 5.89 -8.61 0.74
C ARG A 12 5.06 -9.47 -0.20
N ILE A 13 4.96 -9.04 -1.44
CA ILE A 13 4.29 -9.75 -2.53
C ILE A 13 5.38 -10.29 -3.45
N ARG A 14 5.53 -11.62 -3.49
CA ARG A 14 6.56 -12.31 -4.27
C ARG A 14 5.93 -13.08 -5.41
N GLY A 15 6.23 -12.66 -6.64
CA GLY A 15 6.04 -13.45 -7.85
C GLY A 15 7.33 -14.18 -8.25
N LYS A 16 7.28 -14.82 -9.42
CA LYS A 16 8.41 -15.52 -10.05
C LYS A 16 9.51 -14.56 -10.48
N GLU A 17 9.16 -13.40 -11.02
CA GLU A 17 10.10 -12.45 -11.62
C GLU A 17 10.40 -11.23 -10.75
N ALA A 18 9.45 -10.82 -9.91
CA ALA A 18 9.56 -9.62 -9.09
C ALA A 18 9.09 -9.86 -7.65
N THR A 19 9.70 -9.13 -6.72
CA THR A 19 9.23 -8.97 -5.35
C THR A 19 8.89 -7.50 -5.11
N LEU A 20 7.67 -7.23 -4.65
CA LEU A 20 7.16 -5.91 -4.27
C LEU A 20 6.99 -5.85 -2.75
N LEU A 21 7.34 -4.70 -2.16
CA LEU A 21 7.15 -4.41 -0.75
C LEU A 21 6.26 -3.17 -0.59
N THR A 22 5.16 -3.27 0.16
CA THR A 22 4.32 -2.11 0.49
C THR A 22 4.84 -1.44 1.76
N ASP A 23 4.76 -0.11 1.85
CA ASP A 23 4.97 0.72 3.05
C ASP A 23 6.00 0.17 4.05
N PRO A 24 7.28 0.01 3.66
CA PRO A 24 8.31 -0.38 4.61
C PRO A 24 8.43 0.67 5.71
N TYR A 25 8.79 0.22 6.90
CA TYR A 25 8.90 1.03 8.10
C TYR A 25 10.25 0.81 8.77
N ASP A 26 10.66 1.77 9.61
CA ASP A 26 11.85 1.64 10.45
C ASP A 26 11.51 1.09 11.85
N GLY A 27 12.53 0.85 12.68
CA GLY A 27 12.33 0.30 14.03
C GLY A 27 11.64 1.25 15.03
N SER A 28 11.30 2.49 14.65
CA SER A 28 10.74 3.48 15.58
C SER A 28 9.32 3.15 16.04
N ILE A 29 8.59 2.35 15.26
CA ILE A 29 7.19 1.97 15.55
C ILE A 29 7.05 0.64 16.32
N GLY A 30 8.15 0.10 16.86
CA GLY A 30 8.14 -1.13 17.67
C GLY A 30 8.10 -2.44 16.88
N TYR A 31 8.01 -2.36 15.55
CA TYR A 31 8.17 -3.51 14.66
C TYR A 31 9.63 -3.68 14.20
N SER A 32 9.98 -4.87 13.72
CA SER A 32 11.31 -5.17 13.17
C SER A 32 11.20 -5.76 11.78
N LEU A 33 11.43 -4.92 10.75
CA LEU A 33 11.35 -5.32 9.35
C LEU A 33 12.55 -6.20 8.89
N GLY A 34 13.64 -6.21 9.66
CA GLY A 34 14.88 -6.88 9.26
C GLY A 34 15.57 -6.15 8.11
N LYS A 35 15.98 -6.89 7.07
CA LYS A 35 16.62 -6.34 5.86
C LYS A 35 16.01 -6.97 4.61
N PRO A 36 14.73 -6.69 4.30
CA PRO A 36 14.08 -7.27 3.14
C PRO A 36 14.78 -6.82 1.85
N LYS A 37 14.68 -7.64 0.82
CA LYS A 37 15.09 -7.28 -0.54
C LYS A 37 13.86 -7.29 -1.44
N ALA A 38 13.74 -6.29 -2.30
CA ALA A 38 12.65 -6.16 -3.25
C ALA A 38 13.14 -5.52 -4.54
N ASN A 39 12.41 -5.76 -5.62
CA ASN A 39 12.57 -5.07 -6.90
C ASN A 39 11.79 -3.76 -6.91
N ILE A 40 10.66 -3.73 -6.19
CA ILE A 40 9.70 -2.63 -6.19
C ILE A 40 9.33 -2.32 -4.75
N VAL A 41 9.20 -1.03 -4.43
CA VAL A 41 8.60 -0.57 -3.18
C VAL A 41 7.50 0.42 -3.51
N THR A 42 6.30 0.20 -2.98
CA THR A 42 5.22 1.21 -3.00
C THR A 42 5.20 1.94 -1.66
N SER A 43 4.99 3.26 -1.70
CA SER A 43 4.82 4.10 -0.51
C SER A 43 3.52 4.87 -0.65
N SER A 44 2.52 4.54 0.17
CA SER A 44 1.18 5.12 0.12
C SER A 44 1.22 6.62 0.45
N HIS A 45 2.07 6.99 1.40
CA HIS A 45 2.33 8.36 1.84
C HIS A 45 3.67 8.44 2.58
N SER A 46 4.04 9.63 3.06
CA SER A 46 5.37 9.93 3.63
C SER A 46 5.38 10.15 5.15
N HIS A 47 4.45 9.52 5.91
CA HIS A 47 4.46 9.63 7.37
C HIS A 47 5.52 8.74 8.02
N PRO A 48 5.99 9.10 9.24
CA PRO A 48 6.79 8.20 10.06
C PRO A 48 6.09 6.85 10.24
N GLY A 49 6.84 5.75 10.08
CA GLY A 49 6.27 4.40 10.07
C GLY A 49 5.82 3.92 8.68
N HIS A 50 5.93 4.76 7.65
CA HIS A 50 5.72 4.40 6.24
C HIS A 50 6.91 4.90 5.41
N GLY A 51 7.11 4.31 4.22
CA GLY A 51 8.09 4.83 3.25
C GLY A 51 9.57 4.73 3.64
N PHE A 52 9.97 3.85 4.58
CA PHE A 52 11.37 3.58 4.94
C PHE A 52 12.10 2.77 3.86
N THR A 53 12.23 3.35 2.67
CA THR A 53 12.80 2.72 1.48
C THR A 53 14.30 2.44 1.60
N SER A 54 15.03 3.26 2.36
CA SER A 54 16.47 3.09 2.59
C SER A 54 16.85 1.82 3.36
N GLY A 55 15.90 1.21 4.08
CA GLY A 55 16.06 -0.07 4.76
C GLY A 55 15.90 -1.29 3.85
N VAL A 56 15.49 -1.09 2.59
CA VAL A 56 15.21 -2.16 1.63
C VAL A 56 16.41 -2.37 0.71
N GLY A 57 16.93 -3.60 0.69
CA GLY A 57 18.01 -3.99 -0.19
C GLY A 57 17.54 -4.31 -1.62
N GLY A 58 18.49 -4.43 -2.54
CA GLY A 58 18.20 -4.82 -3.94
C GLY A 58 18.02 -3.66 -4.91
N ALA A 59 18.24 -2.42 -4.47
CA ALA A 59 18.07 -1.19 -5.26
C ALA A 59 16.67 -1.11 -5.92
N PRO A 60 15.59 -1.17 -5.11
CA PRO A 60 14.24 -1.21 -5.65
C PRO A 60 13.88 0.06 -6.40
N ARG A 61 12.99 -0.08 -7.39
CA ARG A 61 12.24 1.06 -7.93
C ARG A 61 11.21 1.50 -6.90
N ILE A 62 11.27 2.77 -6.52
CA ILE A 62 10.30 3.36 -5.60
C ILE A 62 9.13 3.93 -6.42
N VAL A 63 7.92 3.48 -6.07
CA VAL A 63 6.65 3.97 -6.59
C VAL A 63 5.98 4.79 -5.48
N HIS A 64 5.66 6.05 -5.79
CA HIS A 64 5.11 6.99 -4.84
C HIS A 64 4.15 7.96 -5.52
N GLY A 65 2.93 8.04 -5.01
CA GLY A 65 1.88 8.94 -5.47
C GLY A 65 1.02 8.34 -6.59
N PRO A 66 -0.10 9.00 -6.93
CA PRO A 66 -1.03 8.52 -7.95
C PRO A 66 -0.41 8.45 -9.34
N GLY A 67 -0.92 7.55 -10.19
CA GLY A 67 -0.47 7.34 -11.56
C GLY A 67 -0.29 5.86 -11.92
N GLU A 68 0.03 5.60 -13.18
CA GLU A 68 0.27 4.26 -13.69
C GLU A 68 1.77 3.99 -13.78
N TYR A 69 2.17 2.79 -13.37
CA TYR A 69 3.55 2.35 -13.34
C TYR A 69 3.66 0.90 -13.84
N GLU A 70 4.71 0.62 -14.60
CA GLU A 70 5.08 -0.75 -14.96
C GLU A 70 6.55 -0.97 -14.57
N VAL A 71 6.80 -1.97 -13.73
CA VAL A 71 8.15 -2.30 -13.27
C VAL A 71 8.32 -3.81 -13.24
N SER A 72 9.31 -4.33 -13.97
CA SER A 72 9.61 -5.77 -13.99
C SER A 72 8.38 -6.64 -14.30
N GLY A 73 7.53 -6.20 -15.23
CA GLY A 73 6.31 -6.90 -15.64
C GLY A 73 5.16 -6.83 -14.63
N VAL A 74 5.29 -6.02 -13.56
CA VAL A 74 4.23 -5.74 -12.59
C VAL A 74 3.57 -4.41 -12.96
N PHE A 75 2.25 -4.43 -13.16
CA PHE A 75 1.47 -3.20 -13.38
C PHE A 75 0.96 -2.70 -12.04
N ILE A 76 1.10 -1.39 -11.81
CA ILE A 76 0.72 -0.74 -10.57
C ILE A 76 -0.05 0.53 -10.90
N THR A 77 -1.28 0.64 -10.39
CA THR A 77 -2.11 1.84 -10.51
C THR A 77 -2.26 2.48 -9.15
N GLY A 78 -1.73 3.69 -9.00
CA GLY A 78 -1.86 4.52 -7.80
C GLY A 78 -3.08 5.43 -7.89
N ILE A 79 -4.02 5.29 -6.94
CA ILE A 79 -5.24 6.10 -6.86
C ILE A 79 -5.14 7.05 -5.67
N GLY A 80 -5.37 8.34 -5.93
CA GLY A 80 -5.32 9.38 -4.91
C GLY A 80 -6.50 9.32 -3.93
N THR A 81 -6.18 9.27 -2.65
CA THR A 81 -7.13 9.31 -1.52
C THR A 81 -6.57 10.18 -0.39
N PHE A 82 -7.23 10.18 0.76
CA PHE A 82 -6.80 10.95 1.92
C PHE A 82 -6.66 10.06 3.16
N HIS A 83 -5.70 10.43 4.01
CA HIS A 83 -5.49 9.78 5.31
C HIS A 83 -6.41 10.38 6.40
N ASP A 84 -7.42 11.16 6.01
CA ASP A 84 -8.43 11.67 6.93
C ASP A 84 -9.76 11.90 6.20
N ALA A 85 -10.84 12.09 6.96
CA ALA A 85 -12.17 12.40 6.42
C ALA A 85 -12.31 13.87 5.97
N GLU A 86 -11.31 14.71 6.22
CA GLU A 86 -11.30 16.15 5.98
C GLU A 86 -10.46 16.50 4.73
N LYS A 87 -10.41 15.60 3.74
CA LYS A 87 -9.73 15.76 2.45
C LYS A 87 -8.23 16.08 2.59
N GLY A 88 -7.57 15.43 3.53
CA GLY A 88 -6.14 15.56 3.77
C GLY A 88 -5.77 16.80 4.57
N ARG A 89 -6.73 17.54 5.13
CA ARG A 89 -6.44 18.76 5.91
C ARG A 89 -5.66 18.44 7.20
N GLU A 90 -5.85 17.27 7.78
CA GLU A 90 -5.30 16.90 9.08
C GLU A 90 -4.06 16.01 8.95
N ARG A 91 -4.10 15.08 7.99
CA ARG A 91 -3.11 14.01 7.81
C ARG A 91 -2.59 13.91 6.36
N GLY A 92 -3.04 14.77 5.46
CA GLY A 92 -2.55 14.80 4.09
C GLY A 92 -3.09 13.68 3.19
N GLY A 93 -2.41 13.51 2.06
CA GLY A 93 -2.79 12.54 1.04
C GLY A 93 -2.41 11.11 1.40
N ASN A 94 -3.16 10.17 0.83
CA ASN A 94 -2.87 8.74 0.81
C ASN A 94 -2.95 8.25 -0.64
N THR A 95 -2.18 7.22 -0.98
CA THR A 95 -2.24 6.57 -2.29
C THR A 95 -2.59 5.11 -2.10
N ILE A 96 -3.73 4.71 -2.67
CA ILE A 96 -4.08 3.29 -2.82
C ILE A 96 -3.29 2.74 -3.99
N TYR A 97 -2.79 1.51 -3.89
CA TYR A 97 -2.13 0.84 -5.01
C TYR A 97 -2.87 -0.44 -5.40
N LEU A 98 -3.37 -0.45 -6.64
CA LEU A 98 -3.72 -1.67 -7.35
C LEU A 98 -2.44 -2.26 -7.93
N ILE A 99 -2.21 -3.55 -7.71
CA ILE A 99 -1.00 -4.27 -8.07
C ILE A 99 -1.43 -5.51 -8.84
N GLU A 100 -1.11 -5.56 -10.12
CA GLU A 100 -1.34 -6.72 -10.98
C GLU A 100 -0.03 -7.49 -11.13
N MET A 101 -0.02 -8.72 -10.64
CA MET A 101 1.15 -9.60 -10.64
C MET A 101 0.72 -11.06 -10.80
N GLU A 102 1.31 -11.76 -11.77
CA GLU A 102 0.98 -13.18 -12.05
C GLU A 102 -0.52 -13.45 -12.25
N ASP A 103 -1.16 -12.62 -13.08
CA ASP A 103 -2.60 -12.70 -13.39
C ASP A 103 -3.51 -12.54 -12.17
N MET A 104 -3.00 -11.96 -11.07
CA MET A 104 -3.79 -11.61 -9.90
C MET A 104 -3.74 -10.12 -9.59
N THR A 105 -4.86 -9.56 -9.14
CA THR A 105 -4.99 -8.15 -8.77
C THR A 105 -5.15 -8.00 -7.26
N LEU A 106 -4.22 -7.28 -6.64
CA LEU A 106 -4.27 -6.91 -5.22
C LEU A 106 -4.48 -5.42 -5.07
N CYS A 107 -5.10 -5.00 -3.97
CA CYS A 107 -5.26 -3.60 -3.62
C CYS A 107 -4.71 -3.35 -2.22
N HIS A 108 -3.73 -2.44 -2.09
CA HIS A 108 -3.25 -1.95 -0.81
C HIS A 108 -3.80 -0.57 -0.55
N LEU A 109 -4.68 -0.45 0.45
CA LEU A 109 -5.38 0.79 0.73
C LEU A 109 -4.53 1.85 1.45
N GLY A 110 -3.31 1.51 1.86
CA GLY A 110 -2.49 2.39 2.70
C GLY A 110 -3.21 2.70 4.00
N ASP A 111 -3.14 3.95 4.43
CA ASP A 111 -3.82 4.43 5.63
C ASP A 111 -5.09 5.21 5.26
N LEU A 112 -6.00 4.56 4.53
CA LEU A 112 -7.25 5.17 4.11
C LEU A 112 -8.02 5.72 5.33
N GLY A 113 -8.38 7.01 5.27
CA GLY A 113 -9.06 7.72 6.37
C GLY A 113 -10.55 8.00 6.15
N HIS A 114 -11.12 7.54 5.04
CA HIS A 114 -12.51 7.77 4.67
C HIS A 114 -13.05 6.63 3.81
N PRO A 115 -14.39 6.44 3.73
CA PRO A 115 -14.99 5.53 2.75
C PRO A 115 -14.62 5.92 1.31
N LEU A 116 -14.45 4.94 0.43
CA LEU A 116 -14.17 5.19 -0.98
C LEU A 116 -15.36 5.87 -1.67
N SER A 117 -15.07 6.77 -2.61
CA SER A 117 -16.10 7.31 -3.51
C SER A 117 -16.57 6.22 -4.48
N SER A 118 -17.75 6.40 -5.10
CA SER A 118 -18.24 5.46 -6.11
C SER A 118 -17.29 5.30 -7.30
N GLU A 119 -16.58 6.37 -7.68
CA GLU A 119 -15.54 6.36 -8.72
C GLU A 119 -14.35 5.49 -8.28
N GLN A 120 -13.86 5.67 -7.05
CA GLN A 120 -12.75 4.88 -6.51
C GLN A 120 -13.13 3.39 -6.35
N VAL A 121 -14.38 3.10 -5.96
CA VAL A 121 -14.89 1.71 -5.93
C VAL A 121 -14.87 1.10 -7.32
N GLU A 122 -15.31 1.83 -8.35
CA GLU A 122 -15.27 1.37 -9.73
C GLU A 122 -13.83 1.15 -10.22
N GLU A 123 -12.90 2.06 -9.91
CA GLU A 123 -11.47 1.92 -10.23
C GLU A 123 -10.84 0.69 -9.56
N THR A 124 -11.29 0.33 -8.36
CA THR A 124 -10.82 -0.87 -7.62
C THR A 124 -11.63 -2.14 -7.94
N SER A 125 -12.51 -2.11 -8.94
CA SER A 125 -13.28 -3.28 -9.34
C SER A 125 -12.40 -4.41 -9.84
N GLY A 126 -12.77 -5.65 -9.52
CA GLY A 126 -12.01 -6.85 -9.93
C GLY A 126 -10.80 -7.18 -9.05
N VAL A 127 -10.57 -6.43 -7.96
CA VAL A 127 -9.57 -6.80 -6.95
C VAL A 127 -9.91 -8.16 -6.33
N GLU A 128 -8.92 -9.05 -6.29
CA GLU A 128 -9.07 -10.39 -5.71
C GLU A 128 -8.55 -10.46 -4.27
N VAL A 129 -7.58 -9.61 -3.92
CA VAL A 129 -7.02 -9.52 -2.56
C VAL A 129 -6.98 -8.06 -2.12
N LEU A 130 -7.73 -7.73 -1.07
CA LEU A 130 -7.74 -6.40 -0.46
C LEU A 130 -6.93 -6.40 0.84
N LEU A 131 -5.96 -5.50 0.92
CA LEU A 131 -5.20 -5.20 2.14
C LEU A 131 -5.76 -3.90 2.73
N VAL A 132 -6.65 -4.05 3.71
CA VAL A 132 -7.46 -2.98 4.29
C VAL A 132 -7.03 -2.64 5.72
N PRO A 133 -6.83 -1.35 6.07
CA PRO A 133 -6.60 -0.95 7.45
C PRO A 133 -7.89 -1.03 8.27
N VAL A 134 -7.78 -1.40 9.54
CA VAL A 134 -8.92 -1.54 10.47
C VAL A 134 -8.65 -0.90 11.84
N GLY A 135 -7.70 0.04 11.89
CA GLY A 135 -7.18 0.58 13.14
C GLY A 135 -8.11 1.56 13.87
N GLY A 136 -9.01 2.24 13.15
CA GLY A 136 -10.06 3.13 13.69
C GLY A 136 -9.60 4.41 14.42
N LEU A 137 -8.29 4.64 14.56
CA LEU A 137 -7.73 5.84 15.20
C LEU A 137 -7.18 6.84 14.18
N SER A 138 -6.26 6.39 13.33
CA SER A 138 -5.68 7.17 12.25
C SER A 138 -6.22 6.78 10.88
N THR A 139 -6.84 5.62 10.77
CA THR A 139 -7.45 5.07 9.55
C THR A 139 -8.94 4.83 9.78
N ILE A 140 -9.63 4.35 8.75
CA ILE A 140 -10.97 3.76 8.90
C ILE A 140 -11.00 2.67 9.99
N ASP A 141 -12.18 2.49 10.60
CA ASP A 141 -12.45 1.44 11.56
C ASP A 141 -12.89 0.12 10.88
N ALA A 142 -13.08 -0.93 11.68
CA ALA A 142 -13.48 -2.24 11.18
C ALA A 142 -14.89 -2.25 10.53
N SER A 143 -15.80 -1.37 10.95
CA SER A 143 -17.14 -1.28 10.36
C SER A 143 -17.07 -0.65 8.97
N GLN A 144 -16.36 0.47 8.86
CA GLN A 144 -16.11 1.14 7.58
C GLN A 144 -15.34 0.24 6.60
N ALA A 145 -14.35 -0.51 7.10
CA ALA A 145 -13.60 -1.48 6.30
C ALA A 145 -14.47 -2.63 5.76
N ALA A 146 -15.51 -3.05 6.48
CA ALA A 146 -16.44 -4.07 6.02
C ALA A 146 -17.41 -3.58 4.93
N GLU A 147 -17.58 -2.26 4.81
CA GLU A 147 -18.40 -1.59 3.79
C GLU A 147 -17.58 -1.15 2.57
N THR A 148 -16.26 -1.32 2.59
CA THR A 148 -15.33 -0.93 1.52
C THR A 148 -15.24 -1.99 0.44
#